data_AF-A0A6B0S3X4-F1
#
_entry.id   AF-A0A6B0S3X4-F1
#
_cell.length_a   1.000
_cell.length_b   1.000
_cell.length_c   1.000
_cell.angle_alpha   90.00
_cell.angle_beta   90.00
_cell.angle_gamma   90.00
#
_symmetry.space_group_name_H-M   'P 1'
#
loop_
_entity.id
_entity.type
_entity.pdbx_description
1 polymer ?
#
loop_
_entity_poly.entity_id
_entity_poly.type
_entity_poly.pdbx_seq_one_letter_code
_entity_poly.pdbx_strand_id
1 'polypeptide(L)'
;MNLASLLERARPIKPNEILPPEKGREVAKELGIPYYETSVVAQFGIKDVFDNAIRAALISRRHLQFWKSHLRNVQRPLLQAPFLPPKPPPPLIVVPDPPSSSEECPAHLLEDPLCADVILVLQERVRIFAHKIYLSTSSSKFYDLSSWT
;
A
#
# COMPACT_ATOMS: atom_id res chain seq x y z
N MET A 1 6.36 -7.79 27.97
CA MET A 1 5.71 -8.96 27.34
C MET A 1 5.96 -8.84 25.84
N ASN A 2 6.72 -9.77 25.23
CA ASN A 2 7.18 -9.65 23.84
C ASN A 2 6.15 -10.30 22.88
N LEU A 3 5.83 -9.66 21.75
CA LEU A 3 4.99 -10.20 20.68
C LEU A 3 5.42 -11.60 20.23
N ALA A 4 6.74 -11.89 20.25
CA ALA A 4 7.29 -13.21 19.94
C ALA A 4 6.76 -14.31 20.89
N SER A 5 6.60 -14.01 22.19
CA SER A 5 6.14 -14.99 23.19
C SER A 5 4.64 -15.33 23.11
N LEU A 6 3.84 -14.49 22.43
CA LEU A 6 2.42 -14.79 22.17
C LEU A 6 2.25 -15.67 20.93
N LEU A 7 3.09 -15.47 19.90
CA LEU A 7 3.06 -16.27 18.68
C LEU A 7 3.62 -17.68 18.90
N GLU A 8 4.62 -17.86 19.77
CA GLU A 8 5.16 -19.19 20.12
C GLU A 8 4.15 -20.13 20.82
N ARG A 9 3.07 -19.58 21.41
CA ARG A 9 2.04 -20.35 22.13
C ARG A 9 0.77 -20.61 21.33
N ALA A 10 0.67 -20.11 20.11
CA ALA A 10 -0.52 -20.27 19.29
C ALA A 10 -0.45 -21.56 18.46
N ARG A 11 -1.51 -22.38 18.50
CA ARG A 11 -1.68 -23.51 17.58
C ARG A 11 -1.60 -22.99 16.13
N PRO A 12 -0.88 -23.65 15.22
CA PRO A 12 -0.83 -23.26 13.82
C PRO A 12 -2.25 -23.22 13.22
N ILE A 13 -2.58 -22.10 12.58
CA ILE A 13 -3.88 -21.86 11.95
C ILE A 13 -3.92 -22.66 10.65
N LYS A 14 -4.94 -23.51 10.50
CA LYS A 14 -5.15 -24.23 9.23
C LYS A 14 -5.70 -23.26 8.18
N PRO A 15 -5.39 -23.43 6.88
CA PRO A 15 -5.92 -22.56 5.83
C PRO A 15 -7.46 -22.41 5.87
N ASN A 16 -8.14 -23.51 6.22
CA ASN A 16 -9.61 -23.60 6.28
C ASN A 16 -10.20 -22.86 7.50
N GLU A 17 -9.38 -22.51 8.48
CA GLU A 17 -9.75 -21.75 9.68
C GLU A 17 -9.69 -20.23 9.41
N ILE A 18 -9.10 -19.81 8.29
CA ILE A 18 -9.05 -18.40 7.87
C ILE A 18 -10.33 -18.07 7.11
N LEU A 19 -11.12 -17.16 7.66
CA LEU A 19 -12.29 -16.63 6.98
C LEU A 19 -11.92 -15.39 6.18
N PRO A 20 -12.26 -15.35 4.88
CA PRO A 20 -12.09 -14.14 4.07
C PRO A 20 -13.05 -13.03 4.55
N PRO A 21 -12.61 -11.76 4.61
CA PRO A 21 -13.42 -10.63 5.09
C PRO A 21 -14.76 -10.46 4.37
N GLU A 22 -14.84 -10.87 3.11
CA GLU A 22 -16.04 -10.81 2.27
C GLU A 22 -17.20 -11.59 2.89
N LYS A 23 -16.94 -12.76 3.48
CA LYS A 23 -17.98 -13.59 4.11
C LYS A 23 -18.58 -12.89 5.33
N GLY A 24 -17.75 -12.24 6.14
CA GLY A 24 -18.23 -11.47 7.29
C GLY A 24 -19.09 -10.28 6.87
N ARG A 25 -18.68 -9.57 5.81
CA ARG A 25 -19.44 -8.45 5.24
C ARG A 25 -20.78 -8.88 4.64
N GLU A 26 -20.83 -10.04 3.99
CA GLU A 26 -22.06 -10.59 3.42
C GLU A 26 -23.11 -10.85 4.51
N VAL A 27 -22.72 -11.51 5.60
CA VAL A 27 -23.60 -11.75 6.76
C VAL A 27 -24.05 -10.44 7.40
N ALA A 28 -23.15 -9.48 7.59
CA ALA A 28 -23.50 -8.18 8.16
C ALA A 28 -24.50 -7.41 7.28
N LYS A 29 -24.34 -7.51 5.95
CA LYS A 29 -25.28 -6.94 4.97
C LYS A 29 -26.65 -7.59 5.04
N GLU A 30 -26.73 -8.91 5.15
CA GLU A 30 -27.98 -9.66 5.31
C GLU A 30 -28.74 -9.24 6.58
N LEU A 31 -28.01 -9.04 7.68
CA LEU A 31 -28.57 -8.62 8.97
C LEU A 31 -28.86 -7.10 9.04
N GLY A 32 -28.42 -6.31 8.07
CA GLY A 32 -28.56 -4.85 8.09
C GLY A 32 -27.76 -4.17 9.21
N ILE A 33 -26.64 -4.77 9.65
CA ILE A 33 -25.79 -4.27 10.73
C ILE A 33 -24.41 -3.85 10.21
N PRO A 34 -23.71 -2.92 10.91
CA PRO A 34 -22.33 -2.58 10.56
C PRO A 34 -21.36 -3.75 10.84
N TYR A 35 -20.30 -3.83 10.03
CA TYR A 35 -19.22 -4.81 10.15
C TYR A 35 -17.93 -4.14 10.62
N TYR A 36 -17.21 -4.80 11.54
CA TYR A 36 -15.93 -4.31 12.08
C TYR A 36 -14.93 -5.46 12.16
N GLU A 37 -13.69 -5.20 11.76
CA GLU A 37 -12.55 -6.13 11.89
C GLU A 37 -11.59 -5.64 12.97
N THR A 38 -10.99 -6.56 13.71
CA THR A 38 -10.01 -6.20 14.75
C THR A 38 -8.83 -7.14 14.75
N SER A 39 -7.68 -6.63 15.19
CA SER A 39 -6.50 -7.45 15.43
C SER A 39 -5.88 -7.05 16.76
N VAL A 40 -5.89 -7.98 17.72
CA VAL A 40 -5.22 -7.81 19.02
C VAL A 40 -3.72 -7.68 18.84
N VAL A 41 -3.14 -8.42 17.89
CA VAL A 41 -1.70 -8.40 17.60
C VAL A 41 -1.28 -7.04 17.03
N ALA A 42 -2.05 -6.50 16.07
CA ALA A 42 -1.76 -5.21 15.45
C ALA A 42 -2.32 -4.01 16.24
N GLN A 43 -3.01 -4.25 17.37
CA GLN A 43 -3.76 -3.23 18.12
C GLN A 43 -4.71 -2.40 17.23
N PHE A 44 -5.27 -3.04 16.20
CA PHE A 44 -6.11 -2.38 15.21
C PHE A 44 -7.60 -2.64 15.46
N GLY A 45 -8.42 -1.59 15.32
CA GLY A 45 -9.88 -1.66 15.35
C GLY A 45 -10.51 -1.98 16.71
N ILE A 46 -9.72 -2.31 17.73
CA ILE A 46 -10.20 -2.72 19.06
C ILE A 46 -11.04 -1.61 19.68
N LYS A 47 -10.51 -0.37 19.74
CA LYS A 47 -11.25 0.76 20.29
C LYS A 47 -12.53 1.04 19.52
N ASP A 48 -12.46 0.98 18.19
CA ASP A 48 -13.57 1.28 17.30
C ASP A 48 -14.74 0.30 17.51
N VAL A 49 -14.46 -1.00 17.61
CA VAL A 49 -15.54 -1.99 17.81
C VAL A 49 -16.25 -1.79 19.14
N PHE A 50 -15.52 -1.51 20.22
CA PHE A 50 -16.12 -1.30 21.55
C PHE A 50 -16.90 0.01 21.61
N ASP A 51 -16.35 1.12 21.10
CA ASP A 51 -17.05 2.41 21.06
C ASP A 51 -18.35 2.31 20.24
N ASN A 52 -18.30 1.62 19.10
CA ASN A 52 -19.48 1.45 18.25
C ASN A 52 -20.52 0.50 18.86
N ALA A 53 -20.11 -0.55 19.56
CA ALA A 53 -21.01 -1.41 20.32
C ALA A 53 -21.71 -0.62 21.45
N ILE A 54 -20.99 0.25 22.15
CA ILE A 54 -21.55 1.14 23.17
C ILE A 54 -22.57 2.09 22.53
N ARG A 55 -22.24 2.74 21.41
CA ARG A 55 -23.17 3.61 20.66
C ARG A 55 -24.44 2.85 20.27
N ALA A 56 -24.30 1.65 19.70
CA ALA A 56 -25.43 0.82 19.30
C ALA A 56 -26.34 0.47 20.50
N ALA A 57 -25.75 0.03 21.62
CA ALA A 57 -26.48 -0.31 22.83
C ALA A 57 -27.23 0.91 23.42
N LEU A 58 -26.60 2.08 23.45
CA LEU A 58 -27.22 3.32 23.94
C LEU A 58 -28.38 3.78 23.05
N ILE A 59 -28.26 3.63 21.73
CA ILE A 59 -29.33 3.93 20.78
C ILE A 59 -30.49 2.96 20.96
N SER A 60 -30.24 1.66 21.03
CA SER A 60 -31.29 0.66 21.29
C SER A 60 -32.03 0.95 22.60
N ARG A 61 -31.31 1.41 23.64
CA ARG A 61 -31.91 1.81 24.92
C ARG A 61 -32.81 3.05 24.82
N ARG A 62 -32.56 3.97 23.87
CA ARG A 62 -33.40 5.15 23.62
C ARG A 62 -34.83 4.74 23.22
N HIS A 63 -34.98 3.67 22.46
CA HIS A 63 -36.29 3.14 22.05
C HIS A 63 -37.14 2.65 23.24
N LEU A 64 -36.49 2.21 24.32
CA LEU A 64 -37.17 1.69 25.52
C LEU A 64 -37.49 2.79 26.56
N GLN A 65 -36.86 3.96 26.48
CA GLN A 65 -36.91 5.01 27.51
C GLN A 65 -36.95 6.41 26.88
N PHE A 66 -38.00 6.67 26.08
CA PHE A 66 -38.19 7.88 25.26
C PHE A 66 -38.02 9.22 26.03
N TRP A 67 -38.30 9.23 27.32
CA TRP A 67 -38.25 10.42 28.18
C TRP A 67 -36.84 10.81 28.65
N LYS A 68 -35.80 9.98 28.41
CA LYS A 68 -34.40 10.30 28.79
C LYS A 68 -33.69 11.07 27.67
N SER A 69 -33.69 12.40 27.79
CA SER A 69 -33.07 13.34 26.82
C SER A 69 -31.55 13.19 26.66
N HIS A 70 -30.83 12.73 27.71
CA HIS A 70 -29.37 12.58 27.71
C HIS A 70 -28.84 11.65 26.61
N LEU A 71 -29.68 10.77 26.04
CA LEU A 71 -29.30 9.85 24.98
C LEU A 71 -29.61 10.37 23.56
N ARG A 72 -30.17 11.58 23.43
CA ARG A 72 -30.56 12.13 22.12
C ARG A 72 -29.37 12.46 21.22
N ASN A 73 -28.23 12.82 21.84
CA ASN A 73 -27.01 13.22 21.15
C ASN A 73 -26.03 12.06 20.93
N VAL A 74 -26.42 10.83 21.24
CA VAL A 74 -25.57 9.66 20.97
C VAL A 74 -25.43 9.49 19.46
N GLN A 75 -24.20 9.57 19.00
CA GLN A 75 -23.87 9.35 17.60
C GLN A 75 -24.15 7.89 17.20
N ARG A 76 -24.62 7.69 15.97
CA ARG A 76 -24.75 6.33 15.39
C ARG A 76 -23.38 5.65 15.27
N PRO A 77 -23.34 4.30 15.26
CA PRO A 77 -22.13 3.57 14.95
C PRO A 77 -21.47 4.10 13.67
N LEU A 78 -20.17 4.40 13.76
CA LEU A 78 -19.35 4.95 12.70
C LEU A 78 -18.80 3.84 11.82
N LEU A 79 -18.59 4.13 10.54
CA LEU A 79 -17.90 3.21 9.64
C LEU A 79 -16.42 3.08 10.04
N GLN A 80 -15.90 1.85 9.98
CA GLN A 80 -14.48 1.60 10.21
C GLN A 80 -13.68 2.00 8.96
N ALA A 81 -12.58 2.72 9.15
CA ALA A 81 -11.63 2.92 8.08
C ALA A 81 -10.93 1.59 7.73
N PRO A 82 -10.61 1.33 6.46
CA PRO A 82 -9.82 0.16 6.07
C PRO A 82 -8.49 0.09 6.84
N PHE A 83 -8.03 -1.13 7.14
CA PHE A 83 -6.67 -1.31 7.68
C PHE A 83 -5.65 -0.79 6.68
N LEU A 84 -4.80 0.14 7.11
CA LEU A 84 -3.70 0.66 6.32
C LEU A 84 -2.40 0.01 6.80
N PRO A 85 -1.83 -0.96 6.06
CA PRO A 85 -0.56 -1.57 6.42
C PRO A 85 0.53 -0.51 6.55
N PRO A 86 1.53 -0.70 7.43
CA PRO A 86 2.68 0.20 7.49
C PRO A 86 3.38 0.23 6.13
N LYS A 87 3.81 1.43 5.72
CA LYS A 87 4.57 1.59 4.47
C LYS A 87 5.83 0.73 4.54
N PRO A 88 6.13 -0.10 3.52
CA PRO A 88 7.37 -0.87 3.50
C PRO A 88 8.57 0.09 3.58
N PRO A 89 9.68 -0.33 4.23
CA PRO A 89 10.90 0.47 4.21
C PRO A 89 11.36 0.66 2.75
N PRO A 90 11.94 1.82 2.41
CA PRO A 90 12.52 2.02 1.09
C PRO A 90 13.52 0.90 0.77
N PRO A 91 13.61 0.44 -0.49
CA PRO A 91 14.62 -0.54 -0.88
C PRO A 91 16.01 0.03 -0.62
N LEU A 92 16.93 -0.82 -0.16
CA LEU A 92 18.34 -0.46 -0.09
C LEU A 92 18.89 -0.35 -1.51
N ILE A 93 19.21 0.87 -1.94
CA ILE A 93 19.90 1.11 -3.20
C ILE A 93 21.39 1.01 -2.92
N VAL A 94 22.03 -0.07 -3.38
CA VAL A 94 23.48 -0.19 -3.37
C VAL A 94 23.99 0.37 -4.68
N VAL A 95 24.69 1.50 -4.61
CA VAL A 95 25.42 2.03 -5.77
C VAL A 95 26.71 1.21 -5.90
N PRO A 96 26.96 0.57 -7.05
CA PRO A 96 28.24 -0.11 -7.29
C PRO A 96 29.41 0.86 -7.16
N ASP A 97 30.57 0.37 -6.73
CA ASP A 97 31.79 1.16 -6.77
C ASP A 97 32.09 1.59 -8.21
N PRO A 98 32.62 2.81 -8.42
CA PRO A 98 33.01 3.24 -9.75
C PRO A 98 34.08 2.29 -10.30
N PRO A 99 34.11 2.07 -11.62
CA PRO A 99 35.10 1.18 -12.22
C PRO A 99 36.52 1.65 -11.94
N SER A 100 37.38 0.68 -11.62
CA SER A 100 38.78 0.90 -11.23
C SER A 100 39.67 1.43 -12.36
N SER A 101 39.20 1.34 -13.61
CA SER A 101 39.89 1.88 -14.77
C SER A 101 39.01 2.93 -15.46
N SER A 102 39.63 4.00 -15.96
CA SER A 102 38.98 4.96 -16.86
C SER A 102 38.61 4.38 -18.23
N GLU A 103 38.75 3.05 -18.40
CA GLU A 103 38.56 2.32 -19.66
C GLU A 103 37.24 1.54 -19.72
N GLU A 104 36.33 1.68 -18.75
CA GLU A 104 34.93 1.31 -19.00
C GLU A 104 34.37 2.26 -20.05
N CYS A 105 34.51 1.83 -21.30
CA CYS A 105 34.14 2.58 -22.48
C CYS A 105 32.62 2.83 -22.43
N PRO A 106 32.15 4.09 -22.56
CA PRO A 106 30.73 4.42 -22.66
C PRO A 106 29.99 3.66 -23.76
N ALA A 107 30.72 3.08 -24.73
CA ALA A 107 30.16 2.20 -25.76
C ALA A 107 29.40 1.00 -25.17
N HIS A 108 29.79 0.48 -24.00
CA HIS A 108 29.07 -0.63 -23.38
C HIS A 108 27.64 -0.24 -22.98
N LEU A 109 27.36 1.04 -22.72
CA LEU A 109 25.99 1.52 -22.45
C LEU A 109 25.10 1.51 -23.71
N LEU A 110 25.70 1.51 -24.90
CA LEU A 110 24.97 1.34 -26.16
C LEU A 110 24.67 -0.14 -26.43
N GLU A 111 25.57 -1.05 -26.01
CA GLU A 111 25.44 -2.49 -26.18
C GLU A 111 24.52 -3.13 -25.12
N ASP A 112 24.60 -2.67 -23.88
CA ASP A 112 23.74 -3.05 -22.76
C ASP A 112 22.92 -1.84 -22.29
N PRO A 113 21.62 -1.76 -22.61
CA PRO A 113 20.81 -0.55 -22.46
C PRO A 113 20.35 -0.30 -21.02
N LEU A 114 21.24 -0.47 -20.05
CA LEU A 114 20.99 -0.15 -18.65
C LEU A 114 20.60 1.33 -18.53
N CYS A 115 19.44 1.58 -17.93
CA CYS A 115 18.90 2.93 -17.71
C CYS A 115 18.72 3.78 -18.99
N ALA A 116 18.56 3.16 -20.16
CA ALA A 116 18.25 3.89 -21.38
C ALA A 116 16.94 4.68 -21.23
N ASP A 117 16.97 5.97 -21.58
CA ASP A 117 15.84 6.91 -21.44
C ASP A 117 15.31 7.42 -22.80
N VAL A 118 15.89 6.93 -23.91
CA VAL A 118 15.43 7.21 -25.27
C VAL A 118 15.64 6.00 -26.19
N ILE A 119 14.73 5.83 -27.16
CA ILE A 119 14.79 4.79 -28.19
C ILE A 119 14.71 5.47 -29.55
N LEU A 120 15.71 5.26 -30.40
CA LEU A 120 15.70 5.68 -31.79
C LEU A 120 15.16 4.54 -32.65
N VAL A 121 14.07 4.78 -33.37
CA VAL A 121 13.42 3.80 -34.24
C VAL A 121 13.75 4.12 -35.70
N LEU A 122 14.55 3.26 -36.34
CA LEU A 122 14.94 3.41 -37.74
C LEU A 122 14.09 2.50 -38.63
N GLN A 123 13.45 3.09 -39.64
CA GLN A 123 12.62 2.40 -40.65
C GLN A 123 11.60 1.43 -40.03
N GLU A 124 11.08 1.77 -38.84
CA GLU A 124 10.09 0.99 -38.06
C GLU A 124 10.54 -0.42 -37.64
N ARG A 125 11.78 -0.82 -37.90
CA ARG A 125 12.27 -2.17 -37.66
C ARG A 125 13.42 -2.24 -36.68
N VAL A 126 14.34 -1.28 -36.72
CA VAL A 126 15.52 -1.28 -35.86
C VAL A 126 15.29 -0.33 -34.70
N ARG A 127 15.50 -0.83 -33.48
CA ARG A 127 15.41 -0.05 -32.25
C ARG A 127 16.80 0.07 -31.65
N ILE A 128 17.26 1.31 -31.49
CA ILE A 128 18.53 1.63 -30.83
C ILE A 128 18.18 2.29 -29.50
N PHE A 129 18.52 1.63 -28.40
CA PHE A 129 18.40 2.18 -27.06
C PHE A 129 19.61 3.07 -26.79
N ALA A 130 19.38 4.24 -26.22
CA ALA A 130 20.43 5.21 -25.95
C ALA A 130 20.07 6.07 -24.74
N HIS A 131 20.97 6.98 -24.39
CA HIS A 131 20.80 7.89 -23.27
C HIS A 131 20.82 9.34 -23.75
N LYS A 132 19.82 10.13 -23.34
CA LYS A 132 19.67 11.54 -23.71
C LYS A 132 20.92 12.34 -23.39
N ILE A 133 21.60 12.05 -22.28
CA ILE A 133 22.82 12.76 -21.87
C ILE A 133 23.95 12.62 -22.90
N TYR A 134 24.19 11.41 -23.43
CA TYR A 134 25.23 11.18 -24.44
C TYR A 134 24.84 11.77 -25.79
N LEU A 135 23.59 11.63 -26.20
CA LEU A 135 23.10 12.20 -27.46
C LEU A 135 23.16 13.74 -27.45
N SER A 136 22.72 14.36 -26.35
CA SER A 136 22.67 15.81 -26.19
C SER A 136 24.05 16.44 -26.09
N THR A 137 25.01 15.77 -25.46
CA THR A 137 26.41 16.24 -25.38
C THR A 137 27.15 16.08 -26.71
N SER A 138 26.77 15.10 -27.53
CA SER A 138 27.43 14.80 -28.81
C SER A 138 26.82 15.53 -30.01
N SER A 139 25.61 16.09 -29.90
CA SER A 139 24.91 16.72 -31.01
C SER A 139 23.95 17.82 -30.55
N SER A 140 24.12 19.02 -31.10
CA SER A 140 23.21 20.15 -30.85
C SER A 140 21.77 19.85 -31.28
N LYS A 141 21.56 19.02 -32.32
CA LYS A 141 20.23 18.62 -32.76
C LYS A 141 19.50 17.74 -31.73
N PHE A 142 20.22 16.80 -31.11
CA PHE A 142 19.66 15.96 -30.05
C PHE A 142 19.50 16.72 -28.73
N TYR A 143 20.39 17.69 -28.46
CA TYR A 143 20.23 18.62 -27.35
C TYR A 143 18.93 19.42 -27.47
N ASP A 144 18.71 20.04 -28.64
CA ASP A 144 17.50 20.80 -28.91
C ASP A 144 16.27 19.92 -28.71
N LEU A 145 16.24 18.73 -29.34
CA LEU A 145 15.09 17.81 -29.23
C LEU A 145 14.78 17.38 -27.79
N SER A 146 15.80 17.15 -26.97
CA SER A 146 15.64 16.69 -25.58
C SER A 146 15.22 17.81 -24.62
N SER A 147 15.45 19.07 -25.01
CA SER A 147 15.08 20.25 -24.21
C SER A 147 13.58 20.60 -24.25
N TRP A 148 12.83 19.99 -25.18
CA TRP A 148 11.39 20.20 -25.35
C TRP A 148 10.51 19.06 -24.78
N THR A 149 11.10 18.08 -24.08
CA THR A 149 10.40 16.95 -23.43
C THR A 149 10.68 16.92 -21.94
#